data_AF-A0A3M2GT78-F1
#
_entry.id   AF-A0A3M2GT78-F1
#
_cell.length_a   1.000
_cell.length_b   1.000
_cell.length_c   1.000
_cell.angle_alpha   90.00
_cell.angle_beta   90.00
_cell.angle_gamma   90.00
#
_symmetry.space_group_name_H-M   'P 1'
#
loop_
_entity.id
_entity.type
_entity.pdbx_description
1 polymer ?
#
loop_
_entity_poly.entity_id
_entity_poly.type
_entity_poly.pdbx_seq_one_letter_code
_entity_poly.pdbx_strand_id
1 'polypeptide(L)'
;MRTDVAEVTVEIRTDQGWRALDQVAVPAFDELAAIELRGLPPGAVVGFGPVERYADDDGRVRLRPADEDELSCHLGYLPIRIGESEVGEVMIRPGKVSQRAYEALVSDLQTIWAGLVIGSGPTSIAARGPAPRDLWATVAPTVRDLQSATPTRLGLTGGWRAAHQVKRPGELNPSVLFAALRGRPGRSVVVDAVPDTAVLGFAADTLTRLGAYARNTSRDREVVAKITAVLSRPPFTDLPTLNPARDVPHRVKHDRRLQVLLRVRRELERPEAVPVEGPGELRLGIRGMDRLYEYWVFLKILLEARRRYGEPLGAGFERIATRLPGPLLRLDVPAGTSVEFPGGVVVAFEPTISTDPRRSWEGLEFQPLTGDDAQALKPDVVILRREEPLAVVIDAKYRVRHRIDAAAVEVHGKYARFRLEGRGIVHSVVVAHPHEGYEFSYAGYGARAFVPGGSRPRVPLPPVTKRDRHVSNVSGSTTSAVGAQSTGTSVGANPNSPDAQSPPPWPPDATVLVLADQWWMHRHLGSRRIDLRDLRQLAAGGHRSVAWMIAPDIPQLESFIGAARRLGWEVRTTATVNRWEQLEQAGSLARTAAAVCVISGDHAFISAVEAACPDRVRVIDDLRSLPAR
;
A
#
# COMPACT_ATOMS: atom_id res chain seq x y z
N MET A 1 3.12 -46.73 -3.60
CA MET A 1 3.97 -45.94 -4.52
C MET A 1 3.63 -44.49 -4.30
N ARG A 2 4.51 -43.71 -3.66
CA ARG A 2 4.48 -42.25 -3.74
C ARG A 2 5.06 -41.92 -5.10
N THR A 3 4.26 -41.33 -5.97
CA THR A 3 4.75 -40.78 -7.24
C THR A 3 5.62 -39.59 -6.90
N ASP A 4 6.93 -39.72 -7.08
CA ASP A 4 7.86 -38.59 -7.07
C ASP A 4 7.40 -37.63 -8.18
N VAL A 5 6.79 -36.51 -7.79
CA VAL A 5 6.60 -35.37 -8.68
C VAL A 5 8.00 -34.84 -8.94
N ALA A 6 8.53 -35.08 -10.14
CA ALA A 6 9.78 -34.45 -10.57
C ALA A 6 9.69 -32.94 -10.28
N GLU A 7 10.65 -32.39 -9.55
CA GLU A 7 10.75 -30.95 -9.30
C GLU A 7 10.79 -30.22 -10.65
N VAL A 8 9.65 -29.65 -11.03
CA VAL A 8 9.53 -28.86 -12.25
C VAL A 8 10.34 -27.59 -12.04
N THR A 9 11.54 -27.55 -12.62
CA THR A 9 12.39 -26.37 -12.56
C THR A 9 11.90 -25.36 -13.60
N VAL A 10 11.17 -24.35 -13.14
CA VAL A 10 10.67 -23.27 -13.99
C VAL A 10 11.80 -22.30 -14.29
N GLU A 11 12.02 -22.01 -15.57
CA GLU A 11 13.05 -21.06 -16.01
C GLU A 11 12.44 -19.81 -16.60
N ILE A 12 13.13 -18.68 -16.43
CA ILE A 12 12.76 -17.37 -16.95
C ILE A 12 13.84 -16.83 -17.88
N ARG A 13 13.43 -16.17 -18.96
CA ARG A 13 14.34 -15.54 -19.91
C ARG A 13 14.83 -14.20 -19.39
N THR A 14 16.14 -14.07 -19.21
CA THR A 14 16.82 -12.82 -18.83
C THR A 14 17.73 -12.32 -19.96
N ASP A 15 18.35 -11.16 -19.76
CA ASP A 15 19.41 -10.62 -20.64
C ASP A 15 20.63 -11.57 -20.75
N GLN A 16 20.83 -12.43 -19.75
CA GLN A 16 21.89 -13.45 -19.71
C GLN A 16 21.42 -14.83 -20.22
N GLY A 17 20.23 -14.93 -20.81
CA GLY A 17 19.62 -16.19 -21.23
C GLY A 17 18.67 -16.77 -20.19
N TRP A 18 18.38 -18.07 -20.33
CA TRP A 18 17.46 -18.80 -19.45
C TRP A 18 18.10 -19.12 -18.11
N ARG A 19 17.36 -18.90 -17.03
CA ARG A 19 17.79 -19.14 -15.66
C ARG A 19 16.63 -19.69 -14.83
N ALA A 20 16.91 -20.55 -13.86
CA ALA A 20 15.91 -21.04 -12.92
C ALA A 20 15.34 -19.88 -12.08
N LEU A 21 14.01 -19.80 -11.96
CA LEU A 21 13.31 -18.66 -11.34
C LEU A 21 13.62 -18.53 -9.84
N ASP A 22 13.90 -19.64 -9.16
CA ASP A 22 14.20 -19.76 -7.72
C ASP A 22 15.66 -19.42 -7.35
N GLN A 23 16.58 -19.44 -8.32
CA GLN A 23 18.03 -19.25 -8.08
C GLN A 23 18.54 -17.86 -8.47
N VAL A 24 17.70 -16.99 -9.02
CA VAL A 24 18.09 -15.68 -9.55
C VAL A 24 17.68 -14.57 -8.60
N ALA A 25 18.55 -13.56 -8.41
CA ALA A 25 18.13 -12.30 -7.79
C ALA A 25 17.00 -11.70 -8.63
N VAL A 26 15.85 -11.39 -8.02
CA VAL A 26 14.57 -11.07 -8.71
C VAL A 26 14.77 -10.44 -10.10
N PRO A 27 14.47 -11.18 -11.19
CA PRO A 27 14.65 -10.71 -12.56
C PRO A 27 13.87 -9.43 -12.81
N ALA A 28 14.46 -8.51 -13.57
CA ALA A 28 13.89 -7.20 -13.81
C ALA A 28 13.62 -6.96 -15.30
N PHE A 29 12.42 -6.49 -15.62
CA PHE A 29 11.95 -6.26 -16.98
C PHE A 29 11.44 -4.83 -17.10
N ASP A 30 11.68 -4.17 -18.23
CA ASP A 30 11.00 -2.91 -18.54
C ASP A 30 9.51 -3.19 -18.81
N GLU A 31 8.62 -2.24 -18.52
CA GLU A 31 7.16 -2.38 -18.73
C GLU A 31 6.77 -2.84 -20.15
N LEU A 32 7.60 -2.50 -21.14
CA LEU A 32 7.39 -2.83 -22.55
C LEU A 32 8.06 -4.15 -22.98
N ALA A 33 8.82 -4.80 -22.09
CA ALA A 33 9.51 -6.05 -22.38
C ALA A 33 8.57 -7.24 -22.12
N ALA A 34 8.74 -8.30 -22.91
CA ALA A 34 8.04 -9.56 -22.67
C ALA A 34 8.76 -10.36 -21.58
N ILE A 35 7.97 -10.90 -20.65
CA ILE A 35 8.37 -11.91 -19.68
C ILE A 35 8.10 -13.27 -20.33
N GLU A 36 9.11 -14.12 -20.39
CA GLU A 36 8.99 -15.46 -20.96
C GLU A 36 9.43 -16.50 -19.93
N LEU A 37 8.55 -17.48 -19.69
CA LEU A 37 8.78 -18.64 -18.83
C LEU A 37 8.80 -19.91 -19.67
N ARG A 38 9.55 -20.92 -19.21
CA ARG A 38 9.56 -22.26 -19.80
C ARG A 38 9.72 -23.35 -18.74
N GLY A 39 9.54 -24.60 -19.18
CA GLY A 39 9.65 -25.77 -18.30
C GLY A 39 8.36 -26.03 -17.54
N LEU A 40 7.22 -25.50 -18.00
CA LEU A 40 5.91 -25.70 -17.40
C LEU A 40 5.23 -26.94 -18.01
N PRO A 41 4.34 -27.64 -17.28
CA PRO A 41 3.46 -28.62 -17.90
C PRO A 41 2.57 -27.94 -18.96
N PRO A 42 2.34 -28.57 -20.14
CA PRO A 42 1.42 -28.05 -21.13
C PRO A 42 0.03 -27.77 -20.54
N GLY A 43 -0.54 -26.61 -20.84
CA GLY A 43 -1.83 -26.16 -20.31
C GLY A 43 -1.81 -25.71 -18.84
N ALA A 44 -0.65 -25.67 -18.17
CA ALA A 44 -0.56 -25.16 -16.80
C ALA A 44 -1.00 -23.69 -16.73
N VAL A 45 -1.77 -23.35 -15.71
CA VAL A 45 -2.18 -21.98 -15.42
C VAL A 45 -1.07 -21.27 -14.66
N VAL A 46 -0.55 -20.20 -15.27
CA VAL A 46 0.46 -19.33 -14.69
C VAL A 46 -0.15 -17.97 -14.40
N GLY A 47 -0.14 -17.58 -13.13
CA GLY A 47 -0.54 -16.26 -12.67
C GLY A 47 0.65 -15.30 -12.64
N PHE A 48 0.51 -14.14 -13.27
CA PHE A 48 1.37 -12.97 -13.15
C PHE A 48 0.61 -11.89 -12.38
N GLY A 49 0.74 -11.91 -11.05
CA GLY A 49 -0.14 -11.11 -10.19
C GLY A 49 -1.61 -11.47 -10.43
N PRO A 50 -2.44 -10.53 -10.94
CA PRO A 50 -3.84 -10.80 -11.24
C PRO A 50 -4.10 -11.42 -12.63
N VAL A 51 -3.11 -11.43 -13.54
CA VAL A 51 -3.30 -11.94 -14.91
C VAL A 51 -2.95 -13.41 -15.01
N GLU A 52 -3.85 -14.22 -15.54
CA GLU A 52 -3.60 -15.63 -15.81
C GLU A 52 -3.28 -15.89 -17.29
N ARG A 53 -2.35 -16.81 -17.53
CA ARG A 53 -1.98 -17.31 -18.85
C ARG A 53 -1.80 -18.82 -18.81
N TYR A 54 -2.09 -19.47 -19.93
CA TYR A 54 -1.92 -20.92 -20.08
C TYR A 54 -0.61 -21.21 -20.77
N ALA A 55 0.12 -22.19 -20.28
CA ALA A 55 1.30 -22.72 -20.96
C ALA A 55 0.91 -23.37 -22.28
N ASP A 56 1.67 -23.06 -23.34
CA ASP A 56 1.53 -23.69 -24.64
C ASP A 56 1.98 -25.17 -24.62
N ASP A 57 1.88 -25.84 -25.78
CA ASP A 57 2.25 -27.25 -25.93
C ASP A 57 3.75 -27.51 -25.66
N ASP A 58 4.59 -26.48 -25.77
CA ASP A 58 6.03 -26.51 -25.46
C ASP A 58 6.32 -26.18 -23.99
N GLY A 59 5.29 -26.00 -23.16
CA GLY A 59 5.44 -25.66 -21.75
C GLY A 59 5.97 -24.24 -21.53
N ARG A 60 5.64 -23.30 -22.43
CA ARG A 60 6.08 -21.91 -22.37
C ARG A 60 4.90 -20.97 -22.14
N VAL A 61 5.20 -19.87 -21.47
CA VAL A 61 4.27 -18.76 -21.28
C VAL A 61 4.98 -17.47 -21.59
N ARG A 62 4.31 -16.58 -22.33
CA ARG A 62 4.79 -15.23 -22.62
C ARG A 62 3.75 -14.21 -22.20
N LEU A 63 4.19 -13.18 -21.48
CA LEU A 63 3.37 -12.06 -21.06
C LEU A 63 4.09 -10.76 -21.38
N ARG A 64 3.39 -9.78 -21.96
CA ARG A 64 3.90 -8.43 -22.07
C ARG A 64 3.03 -7.49 -21.23
N PRO A 65 3.51 -6.98 -20.09
CA PRO A 65 2.68 -6.22 -19.15
C PRO A 65 1.93 -5.05 -19.80
N ALA A 66 2.56 -4.35 -20.74
CA ALA A 66 1.93 -3.23 -21.46
C ALA A 66 0.78 -3.63 -22.40
N ASP A 67 0.70 -4.89 -22.83
CA ASP A 67 -0.38 -5.39 -23.68
C ASP A 67 -1.55 -5.94 -22.83
N GLU A 68 -1.34 -6.08 -21.52
CA GLU A 68 -2.35 -6.51 -20.57
C GLU A 68 -3.00 -5.30 -19.93
N ASP A 69 -4.31 -5.14 -20.13
CA ASP A 69 -5.05 -4.05 -19.48
C ASP A 69 -4.80 -4.04 -17.97
N GLU A 70 -4.80 -5.23 -17.34
CA GLU A 70 -4.56 -5.51 -15.91
C GLU A 70 -3.17 -5.15 -15.37
N LEU A 71 -2.15 -5.07 -16.23
CA LEU A 71 -0.78 -4.75 -15.85
C LEU A 71 -0.23 -3.49 -16.53
N SER A 72 -1.02 -2.85 -17.39
CA SER A 72 -0.67 -1.59 -18.02
C SER A 72 -0.34 -0.55 -16.94
N CYS A 73 0.89 -0.02 -16.96
CA CYS A 73 1.42 0.90 -15.93
C CYS A 73 1.72 0.28 -14.55
N HIS A 74 1.66 -1.04 -14.38
CA HIS A 74 2.14 -1.70 -13.16
C HIS A 74 3.64 -1.52 -13.01
N LEU A 75 4.06 -1.09 -11.82
CA LEU A 75 5.46 -0.89 -11.48
C LEU A 75 5.77 -1.61 -10.18
N GLY A 76 6.96 -2.21 -10.11
CA GLY A 76 7.41 -2.94 -8.94
C GLY A 76 7.22 -4.44 -9.09
N TYR A 77 7.03 -5.12 -7.98
CA TYR A 77 7.05 -6.57 -7.97
C TYR A 77 5.76 -7.18 -8.47
N LEU A 78 5.91 -8.30 -9.17
CA LEU A 78 4.82 -9.09 -9.71
C LEU A 78 5.10 -10.56 -9.35
N PRO A 79 4.31 -11.16 -8.45
CA PRO A 79 4.47 -12.56 -8.09
C PRO A 79 4.08 -13.44 -9.26
N ILE A 80 4.82 -14.53 -9.44
CA ILE A 80 4.55 -15.57 -10.43
C ILE A 80 4.02 -16.79 -9.67
N ARG A 81 2.83 -17.24 -10.05
CA ARG A 81 2.16 -18.39 -9.46
C ARG A 81 1.90 -19.48 -10.49
N ILE A 82 1.94 -20.73 -10.06
CA ILE A 82 1.47 -21.88 -10.84
C ILE A 82 0.38 -22.55 -10.04
N GLY A 83 -0.86 -22.48 -10.53
CA GLY A 83 -2.03 -22.74 -9.70
C GLY A 83 -2.02 -21.81 -8.47
N GLU A 84 -2.14 -22.38 -7.27
CA GLU A 84 -2.14 -21.62 -6.01
C GLU A 84 -0.74 -21.37 -5.42
N SER A 85 0.32 -21.95 -5.98
CA SER A 85 1.68 -21.87 -5.41
C SER A 85 2.47 -20.73 -6.03
N GLU A 86 3.03 -19.85 -5.20
CA GLU A 86 3.99 -18.84 -5.63
C GLU A 86 5.37 -19.47 -5.87
N VAL A 87 5.86 -19.38 -7.11
CA VAL A 87 7.10 -20.02 -7.56
C VAL A 87 8.25 -19.03 -7.75
N GLY A 88 7.95 -17.73 -7.70
CA GLY A 88 8.94 -16.67 -7.76
C GLY A 88 8.30 -15.31 -7.99
N GLU A 89 9.13 -14.32 -8.29
CA GLU A 89 8.73 -12.94 -8.44
C GLU A 89 9.56 -12.27 -9.54
N VAL A 90 8.99 -11.29 -10.22
CA VAL A 90 9.71 -10.41 -11.17
C VAL A 90 9.49 -8.95 -10.82
N MET A 91 10.44 -8.09 -11.17
CA MET A 91 10.34 -6.65 -10.96
C MET A 91 10.10 -5.92 -12.28
N ILE A 92 8.97 -5.23 -12.40
CA ILE A 92 8.65 -4.37 -13.54
C ILE A 92 9.24 -2.98 -13.31
N ARG A 93 10.09 -2.55 -14.23
CA ARG A 93 10.74 -1.23 -14.25
C ARG A 93 9.97 -0.26 -15.16
N PRO A 94 10.00 1.05 -14.85
CA PRO A 94 9.42 2.05 -15.70
C PRO A 94 10.10 2.05 -17.06
N GLY A 95 9.28 2.03 -18.11
CA GLY A 95 9.71 2.32 -19.46
C GLY A 95 9.53 3.80 -19.79
N LYS A 96 9.56 4.13 -21.08
CA LYS A 96 9.39 5.52 -21.53
C LYS A 96 8.04 6.15 -21.10
N VAL A 97 7.02 5.33 -20.85
CA VAL A 97 5.66 5.81 -20.57
C VAL A 97 5.51 6.17 -19.10
N SER A 98 5.99 5.31 -18.19
CA SER A 98 5.83 5.50 -16.74
C SER A 98 6.99 6.22 -16.06
N GLN A 99 8.19 6.31 -16.67
CA GLN A 99 9.34 7.01 -16.09
C GLN A 99 9.05 8.49 -15.80
N ARG A 100 8.34 9.18 -16.69
CA ARG A 100 7.98 10.61 -16.51
C ARG A 100 7.04 10.80 -15.32
N ALA A 101 6.06 9.91 -15.14
CA ALA A 101 5.13 9.96 -14.03
C ALA A 101 5.85 9.68 -12.69
N TYR A 102 6.80 8.74 -12.69
CA TYR A 102 7.65 8.48 -11.54
C TYR A 102 8.48 9.72 -11.16
N GLU A 103 9.20 10.31 -12.10
CA GLU A 103 10.00 11.51 -11.86
C GLU A 103 9.16 12.70 -11.37
N ALA A 104 7.95 12.87 -11.92
CA ALA A 104 7.00 13.88 -11.45
C ALA A 104 6.56 13.65 -10.00
N LEU A 105 6.25 12.40 -9.62
CA LEU A 105 5.91 12.04 -8.24
C LEU A 105 7.05 12.36 -7.27
N VAL A 106 8.26 11.93 -7.60
CA VAL A 106 9.45 12.18 -6.77
C VAL A 106 9.67 13.68 -6.58
N SER A 107 9.64 14.44 -7.67
CA SER A 107 9.86 15.89 -7.66
C SER A 107 8.79 16.63 -6.86
N ASP A 108 7.51 16.31 -7.07
CA ASP A 108 6.42 16.93 -6.34
C ASP A 108 6.50 16.60 -4.84
N LEU A 109 6.75 15.32 -4.49
CA LEU A 109 6.81 14.88 -3.08
C LEU A 109 7.90 15.65 -2.32
N GLN A 110 9.09 15.76 -2.91
CA GLN A 110 10.21 16.53 -2.32
C GLN A 110 9.84 18.00 -2.17
N THR A 111 9.25 18.61 -3.20
CA THR A 111 8.88 20.03 -3.21
C THR A 111 7.82 20.34 -2.15
N ILE A 112 6.76 19.53 -2.05
CA ILE A 112 5.67 19.76 -1.11
C ILE A 112 6.14 19.56 0.33
N TRP A 113 6.84 18.46 0.59
CA TRP A 113 7.34 18.18 1.94
C TRP A 113 8.26 19.30 2.44
N ALA A 114 9.21 19.74 1.61
CA ALA A 114 10.06 20.87 1.91
C ALA A 114 9.25 22.14 2.19
N GLY A 115 8.26 22.45 1.35
CA GLY A 115 7.38 23.60 1.51
C GLY A 115 6.55 23.60 2.80
N LEU A 116 6.19 22.41 3.30
CA LEU A 116 5.42 22.25 4.54
C LEU A 116 6.31 22.34 5.80
N VAL A 117 7.49 21.72 5.78
CA VAL A 117 8.33 21.57 6.99
C VAL A 117 9.42 22.65 7.10
N ILE A 118 10.00 23.06 5.97
CA ILE A 118 11.19 23.92 5.92
C ILE A 118 10.83 25.34 5.43
N GLY A 119 9.78 25.47 4.61
CA GLY A 119 9.34 26.74 4.00
C GLY A 119 9.78 26.88 2.54
N SER A 120 9.94 28.12 2.04
CA SER A 120 10.24 28.43 0.63
C SER A 120 11.72 28.38 0.24
N GLY A 121 12.58 27.79 1.07
CA GLY A 121 14.02 27.65 0.79
C GLY A 121 14.33 26.60 -0.28
N PRO A 122 15.43 26.74 -1.03
CA PRO A 122 15.88 25.72 -1.97
C PRO A 122 16.32 24.47 -1.20
N THR A 123 15.52 23.41 -1.25
CA THR A 123 15.85 22.13 -0.60
C THR A 123 16.46 21.21 -1.64
N SER A 124 17.72 20.83 -1.41
CA SER A 124 18.53 20.08 -2.36
C SER A 124 19.08 18.81 -1.74
N ILE A 125 18.23 18.04 -1.06
CA ILE A 125 18.69 16.76 -0.51
C ILE A 125 17.80 15.65 -1.01
N ALA A 126 18.26 15.04 -2.10
CA ALA A 126 17.65 13.85 -2.63
C ALA A 126 17.79 12.74 -1.58
N ALA A 127 16.65 12.18 -1.15
CA ALA A 127 16.59 11.00 -0.29
C ALA A 127 17.14 9.78 -1.05
N ARG A 128 18.45 9.76 -1.21
CA ARG A 128 19.21 8.69 -1.83
C ARG A 128 19.81 7.86 -0.70
N GLY A 129 19.86 6.55 -0.90
CA GLY A 129 20.68 5.68 -0.06
C GLY A 129 22.14 6.16 -0.06
N PRO A 130 22.97 5.65 0.86
CA PRO A 130 24.38 6.03 0.95
C PRO A 130 25.05 5.87 -0.42
N ALA A 131 25.87 6.85 -0.81
CA ALA A 131 26.51 6.81 -2.11
C ALA A 131 27.43 5.57 -2.18
N PRO A 132 27.47 4.85 -3.31
CA PRO A 132 28.35 3.68 -3.44
C PRO A 132 29.83 4.00 -3.12
N ARG A 133 30.26 5.25 -3.36
CA ARG A 133 31.59 5.75 -3.00
C ARG A 133 31.83 5.77 -1.51
N ASP A 134 30.85 6.19 -0.71
CA ASP A 134 30.95 6.28 0.74
C ASP A 134 30.94 4.89 1.38
N LEU A 135 30.07 4.00 0.88
CA LEU A 135 30.07 2.60 1.27
C LEU A 135 31.40 1.93 0.93
N TRP A 136 31.94 2.18 -0.27
CA TRP A 136 33.24 1.69 -0.67
C TRP A 136 34.36 2.24 0.22
N ALA A 137 34.39 3.55 0.48
CA ALA A 137 35.38 4.18 1.34
C ALA A 137 35.35 3.59 2.76
N THR A 138 34.18 3.20 3.24
CA THR A 138 33.99 2.54 4.55
C THR A 138 34.59 1.13 4.57
N VAL A 139 34.37 0.31 3.54
CA VAL A 139 34.85 -1.10 3.53
C VAL A 139 36.27 -1.26 2.98
N ALA A 140 36.77 -0.34 2.17
CA ALA A 140 38.06 -0.45 1.49
C ALA A 140 39.26 -0.66 2.44
N PRO A 141 39.34 -0.04 3.64
CA PRO A 141 40.37 -0.35 4.62
C PRO A 141 40.32 -1.82 5.07
N THR A 142 39.16 -2.31 5.50
CA THR A 142 38.97 -3.71 5.93
C THR A 142 39.31 -4.69 4.80
N VAL A 143 38.94 -4.38 3.56
CA VAL A 143 39.26 -5.22 2.40
C VAL A 143 40.77 -5.28 2.15
N ARG A 144 41.47 -4.14 2.24
CA ARG A 144 42.94 -4.11 2.13
C ARG A 144 43.61 -4.92 3.25
N ASP A 145 43.07 -4.88 4.46
CA ASP A 145 43.55 -5.70 5.57
C ASP A 145 43.36 -7.20 5.31
N LEU A 146 42.23 -7.61 4.74
CA LEU A 146 41.99 -9.01 4.35
C LEU A 146 42.94 -9.48 3.24
N GLN A 147 43.32 -8.59 2.33
CA GLN A 147 44.29 -8.89 1.26
C GLN A 147 45.73 -8.96 1.76
N SER A 148 46.12 -8.10 2.71
CA SER A 148 47.47 -8.08 3.27
C SER A 148 47.70 -9.15 4.33
N ALA A 149 46.66 -9.49 5.09
CA ALA A 149 46.68 -10.50 6.14
C ALA A 149 45.42 -11.38 6.04
N THR A 150 45.51 -12.43 5.22
CA THR A 150 44.40 -13.36 5.01
C THR A 150 43.98 -13.98 6.33
N PRO A 151 42.70 -13.86 6.75
CA PRO A 151 42.23 -14.44 7.99
C PRO A 151 42.33 -15.95 7.90
N THR A 152 42.95 -16.56 8.90
CA THR A 152 43.06 -18.01 9.02
C THR A 152 42.24 -18.54 10.18
N ARG A 153 41.86 -19.81 10.08
CA ARG A 153 41.28 -20.63 11.14
C ARG A 153 42.05 -21.94 11.22
N LEU A 154 41.95 -22.63 12.34
CA LEU A 154 42.47 -24.00 12.42
C LEU A 154 41.57 -24.92 11.59
N GLY A 155 42.18 -25.68 10.69
CA GLY A 155 41.51 -26.63 9.83
C GLY A 155 42.35 -27.87 9.62
N LEU A 156 41.72 -28.90 9.07
CA LEU A 156 42.39 -30.14 8.72
C LEU A 156 42.93 -30.05 7.29
N THR A 157 44.24 -30.23 7.11
CA THR A 157 44.92 -30.21 5.81
C THR A 157 45.72 -31.50 5.59
N GLY A 158 46.02 -31.82 4.33
CA GLY A 158 46.97 -32.88 4.02
C GLY A 158 48.40 -32.39 4.29
N GLY A 159 49.14 -33.11 5.12
CA GLY A 159 50.53 -32.80 5.47
C GLY A 159 51.39 -34.04 5.62
N TRP A 160 52.65 -33.85 5.96
CA TRP A 160 53.60 -34.94 6.22
C TRP A 160 53.87 -35.06 7.71
N ARG A 161 53.78 -36.27 8.26
CA ARG A 161 54.03 -36.57 9.68
C ARG A 161 54.97 -37.76 9.82
N ALA A 162 55.96 -37.62 10.70
CA ALA A 162 56.68 -38.78 11.20
C ALA A 162 55.81 -39.53 12.22
N ALA A 163 55.97 -40.86 12.35
CA ALA A 163 55.16 -41.66 13.26
C ALA A 163 55.19 -41.17 14.71
N HIS A 164 56.33 -40.68 15.20
CA HIS A 164 56.46 -40.14 16.57
C HIS A 164 55.73 -38.80 16.78
N GLN A 165 55.26 -38.14 15.71
CA GLN A 165 54.53 -36.87 15.76
C GLN A 165 53.01 -37.05 15.70
N VAL A 166 52.53 -38.29 15.52
CA VAL A 166 51.11 -38.61 15.48
C VAL A 166 50.55 -38.58 16.90
N LYS A 167 49.55 -37.72 17.14
CA LYS A 167 48.97 -37.53 18.48
C LYS A 167 47.59 -38.19 18.62
N ARG A 168 46.91 -38.49 17.52
CA ARG A 168 45.57 -39.09 17.51
C ARG A 168 45.56 -40.40 16.72
N PRO A 169 44.80 -41.43 17.15
CA PRO A 169 44.71 -42.70 16.42
C PRO A 169 44.30 -42.54 14.95
N GLY A 170 43.38 -41.61 14.64
CA GLY A 170 42.92 -41.34 13.27
C GLY A 170 43.95 -40.68 12.34
N GLU A 171 45.06 -40.17 12.89
CA GLU A 171 46.17 -39.61 12.11
C GLU A 171 47.21 -40.69 11.71
N LEU A 172 47.15 -41.89 12.31
CA LEU A 172 48.01 -43.03 11.99
C LEU A 172 47.40 -43.88 10.87
N ASN A 173 47.46 -43.37 9.64
CA ASN A 173 46.98 -44.10 8.47
C ASN A 173 48.09 -45.03 7.87
N PRO A 174 47.75 -45.94 6.95
CA PRO A 174 48.73 -46.83 6.33
C PRO A 174 49.90 -46.09 5.65
N SER A 175 49.68 -44.89 5.09
CA SER A 175 50.75 -44.08 4.49
C SER A 175 51.80 -43.66 5.51
N VAL A 176 51.38 -43.27 6.73
CA VAL A 176 52.28 -42.94 7.85
C VAL A 176 53.01 -44.17 8.36
N LEU A 177 52.31 -45.30 8.53
CA LEU A 177 52.88 -46.54 9.03
C LEU A 177 53.96 -47.10 8.08
N PHE A 178 53.67 -47.19 6.79
CA PHE A 178 54.61 -47.68 5.78
C PHE A 178 55.82 -46.74 5.59
N ALA A 179 55.62 -45.42 5.71
CA ALA A 179 56.72 -44.47 5.64
C ALA A 179 57.63 -44.56 6.88
N ALA A 180 57.05 -44.80 8.06
CA ALA A 180 57.79 -44.95 9.31
C ALA A 180 58.71 -46.18 9.31
N LEU A 181 58.27 -47.31 8.75
CA LEU A 181 59.12 -48.49 8.53
C LEU A 181 60.35 -48.20 7.66
N ARG A 182 60.31 -47.12 6.87
CA ARG A 182 61.41 -46.65 6.01
C ARG A 182 62.12 -45.41 6.56
N GLY A 183 61.84 -45.03 7.82
CA GLY A 183 62.44 -43.86 8.46
C GLY A 183 62.03 -42.51 7.86
N ARG A 184 60.89 -42.43 7.14
CA ARG A 184 60.42 -41.21 6.46
C ARG A 184 59.05 -40.75 6.99
N PRO A 185 58.71 -39.45 6.88
CA PRO A 185 57.35 -38.97 7.10
C PRO A 185 56.38 -39.55 6.07
N GLY A 186 55.14 -39.87 6.48
CA GLY A 186 54.05 -40.26 5.57
C GLY A 186 52.96 -39.21 5.51
N ARG A 187 52.07 -39.29 4.51
CA ARG A 187 50.97 -38.33 4.38
C ARG A 187 49.90 -38.58 5.44
N SER A 188 49.53 -37.55 6.17
CA SER A 188 48.44 -37.60 7.14
C SER A 188 47.61 -36.32 7.11
N VAL A 189 46.45 -36.38 7.75
CA VAL A 189 45.64 -35.20 8.02
C VAL A 189 46.22 -34.50 9.24
N VAL A 190 46.55 -33.22 9.11
CA VAL A 190 47.13 -32.41 10.19
C VAL A 190 46.26 -31.19 10.46
N VAL A 191 46.27 -30.73 11.71
CA VAL A 191 45.68 -29.42 12.04
C VAL A 191 46.68 -28.34 11.67
N ASP A 192 46.29 -27.43 10.78
CA ASP A 192 47.10 -26.29 10.35
C ASP A 192 46.23 -25.03 10.18
N ALA A 193 46.87 -23.87 10.02
CA ALA A 193 46.20 -22.62 9.69
C ALA A 193 45.73 -22.66 8.22
N VAL A 194 44.42 -22.70 8.01
CA VAL A 194 43.79 -22.61 6.69
C VAL A 194 43.07 -21.28 6.53
N PRO A 195 42.90 -20.76 5.31
CA PRO A 195 42.08 -19.59 5.07
C PRO A 195 40.66 -19.74 5.65
N ASP A 196 40.17 -18.70 6.29
CA ASP A 196 38.82 -18.64 6.82
C ASP A 196 37.83 -18.31 5.69
N THR A 197 37.47 -19.36 4.95
CA THR A 197 36.59 -19.26 3.77
C THR A 197 35.21 -18.68 4.08
N ALA A 198 34.72 -18.79 5.32
CA ALA A 198 33.44 -18.21 5.72
C ALA A 198 33.53 -16.68 5.80
N VAL A 199 34.60 -16.14 6.39
CA VAL A 199 34.84 -14.69 6.45
C VAL A 199 35.12 -14.13 5.05
N LEU A 200 35.96 -14.82 4.27
CA LEU A 200 36.31 -14.41 2.91
C LEU A 200 35.10 -14.46 1.97
N GLY A 201 34.25 -15.49 2.10
CA GLY A 201 32.99 -15.60 1.35
C GLY A 201 31.98 -14.53 1.73
N PHE A 202 31.86 -14.20 3.02
CA PHE A 202 31.00 -13.10 3.48
C PHE A 202 31.46 -11.75 2.93
N ALA A 203 32.77 -11.50 2.92
CA ALA A 203 33.34 -10.28 2.35
C ALA A 203 33.12 -10.21 0.83
N ALA A 204 33.36 -11.31 0.11
CA ALA A 204 33.15 -11.37 -1.35
C ALA A 204 31.68 -11.16 -1.74
N ASP A 205 30.73 -11.77 -1.02
CA ASP A 205 29.29 -11.57 -1.23
C ASP A 205 28.89 -10.10 -0.97
N THR A 206 29.38 -9.51 0.13
CA THR A 206 29.14 -8.09 0.47
C THR A 206 29.65 -7.16 -0.63
N LEU A 207 30.86 -7.39 -1.14
CA LEU A 207 31.45 -6.63 -2.24
C LEU A 207 30.68 -6.81 -3.55
N THR A 208 30.25 -8.03 -3.85
CA THR A 208 29.45 -8.34 -5.05
C THR A 208 28.11 -7.59 -5.01
N ARG A 209 27.44 -7.58 -3.86
CA ARG A 209 26.21 -6.80 -3.63
C ARG A 209 26.44 -5.31 -3.76
N LEU A 210 27.54 -4.79 -3.19
CA LEU A 210 27.90 -3.37 -3.35
C LEU A 210 28.16 -3.03 -4.83
N GLY A 211 28.81 -3.91 -5.58
CA GLY A 211 29.04 -3.74 -7.01
C GLY A 211 27.75 -3.78 -7.83
N ALA A 212 26.78 -4.62 -7.46
CA ALA A 212 25.44 -4.61 -8.04
C ALA A 212 24.69 -3.30 -7.71
N TYR A 213 24.74 -2.86 -6.45
CA TYR A 213 24.15 -1.60 -6.01
C TYR A 213 24.75 -0.38 -6.75
N ALA A 214 26.07 -0.31 -6.90
CA ALA A 214 26.76 0.74 -7.65
C ALA A 214 26.34 0.79 -9.13
N ARG A 215 26.13 -0.37 -9.76
CA ARG A 215 25.61 -0.46 -11.14
C ARG A 215 24.19 0.09 -11.26
N ASN A 216 23.33 -0.24 -10.28
CA ASN A 216 21.90 0.04 -10.33
C ASN A 216 21.53 1.46 -9.91
N THR A 217 22.19 2.03 -8.90
CA THR A 217 21.76 3.30 -8.28
C THR A 217 22.35 4.55 -8.94
N SER A 218 23.65 4.52 -9.28
CA SER A 218 24.38 5.71 -9.78
C SER A 218 25.19 5.45 -11.04
N ARG A 219 25.18 4.20 -11.57
CA ARG A 219 26.05 3.75 -12.66
C ARG A 219 27.53 4.10 -12.39
N ASP A 220 27.96 4.02 -11.14
CA ASP A 220 29.31 4.43 -10.73
C ASP A 220 30.35 3.39 -11.16
N ARG A 221 30.80 3.54 -12.42
CA ARG A 221 31.76 2.63 -13.06
C ARG A 221 33.08 2.53 -12.29
N GLU A 222 33.46 3.58 -11.56
CA GLU A 222 34.71 3.60 -10.80
C GLU A 222 34.65 2.63 -9.62
N VAL A 223 33.58 2.66 -8.83
CA VAL A 223 33.38 1.74 -7.69
C VAL A 223 33.25 0.30 -8.20
N VAL A 224 32.52 0.09 -9.29
CA VAL A 224 32.37 -1.23 -9.93
C VAL A 224 33.72 -1.78 -10.38
N ALA A 225 34.56 -0.96 -11.01
CA ALA A 225 35.90 -1.37 -11.45
C ALA A 225 36.81 -1.71 -10.26
N LYS A 226 36.77 -0.91 -9.17
CA LYS A 226 37.54 -1.17 -7.95
C LYS A 226 37.15 -2.49 -7.29
N ILE A 227 35.85 -2.75 -7.17
CA ILE A 227 35.32 -4.00 -6.61
C ILE A 227 35.73 -5.20 -7.47
N THR A 228 35.57 -5.09 -8.79
CA THR A 228 35.95 -6.15 -9.73
C THR A 228 37.45 -6.46 -9.64
N ALA A 229 38.29 -5.41 -9.56
CA ALA A 229 39.75 -5.57 -9.40
C ALA A 229 40.13 -6.24 -8.08
N VAL A 230 39.43 -5.95 -6.98
CA VAL A 230 39.65 -6.61 -5.69
C VAL A 230 39.25 -8.08 -5.74
N LEU A 231 38.06 -8.39 -6.26
CA LEU A 231 37.56 -9.77 -6.33
C LEU A 231 38.37 -10.64 -7.30
N SER A 232 39.12 -10.02 -8.22
CA SER A 232 40.02 -10.69 -9.17
C SER A 232 41.45 -10.87 -8.65
N ARG A 233 41.70 -10.71 -7.34
CA ARG A 233 43.02 -10.91 -6.72
C ARG A 233 42.94 -11.84 -5.49
N PRO A 234 44.04 -12.54 -5.14
CA PRO A 234 44.13 -13.27 -3.87
C PRO A 234 43.83 -12.36 -2.67
N PRO A 235 43.20 -12.87 -1.60
CA PRO A 235 42.76 -14.26 -1.40
C PRO A 235 41.37 -14.58 -1.99
N PHE A 236 40.75 -13.68 -2.76
CA PHE A 236 39.38 -13.86 -3.26
C PHE A 236 39.27 -14.76 -4.50
N THR A 237 40.37 -14.91 -5.26
CA THR A 237 40.45 -15.77 -6.47
C THR A 237 40.73 -17.23 -6.19
N ASP A 238 41.42 -17.53 -5.09
CA ASP A 238 42.10 -18.82 -4.89
C ASP A 238 41.26 -19.83 -4.09
N LEU A 239 39.99 -19.49 -3.80
CA LEU A 239 39.12 -20.29 -2.94
C LEU A 239 38.10 -21.05 -3.80
N PRO A 240 38.18 -22.40 -3.89
CA PRO A 240 37.49 -23.20 -4.91
C PRO A 240 35.97 -23.06 -4.97
N THR A 241 35.30 -22.59 -3.91
CA THR A 241 33.87 -22.28 -3.90
C THR A 241 33.60 -21.36 -2.72
N LEU A 242 33.69 -20.05 -2.92
CA LEU A 242 33.06 -19.10 -2.00
C LEU A 242 31.55 -19.24 -2.15
N ASN A 243 30.96 -20.23 -1.47
CA ASN A 243 29.51 -20.28 -1.34
C ASN A 243 29.06 -18.97 -0.68
N PRO A 244 28.08 -18.25 -1.24
CA PRO A 244 27.58 -17.04 -0.62
C PRO A 244 27.16 -17.38 0.81
N ALA A 245 27.82 -16.74 1.78
CA ALA A 245 27.54 -16.99 3.18
C ALA A 245 26.11 -16.50 3.45
N ARG A 246 25.15 -17.45 3.48
CA ARG A 246 23.76 -17.17 3.85
C ARG A 246 23.67 -16.64 5.28
N ASP A 247 24.54 -17.16 6.16
CA ASP A 247 24.63 -16.76 7.56
C ASP A 247 25.82 -15.83 7.84
N VAL A 248 25.67 -14.97 8.85
CA VAL A 248 26.76 -14.10 9.34
C VAL A 248 27.77 -14.94 10.14
N PRO A 249 29.04 -15.05 9.72
CA PRO A 249 30.05 -15.81 10.44
C PRO A 249 30.28 -15.27 11.87
N HIS A 250 30.53 -16.15 12.83
CA HIS A 250 30.75 -15.77 14.23
C HIS A 250 31.85 -14.71 14.40
N ARG A 251 32.97 -14.87 13.68
CA ARG A 251 34.09 -13.91 13.74
C ARG A 251 33.68 -12.51 13.27
N VAL A 252 32.83 -12.41 12.24
CA VAL A 252 32.29 -11.13 11.76
C VAL A 252 31.39 -10.44 12.80
N LYS A 253 30.67 -11.22 13.63
CA LYS A 253 29.82 -10.67 14.70
C LYS A 253 30.63 -10.01 15.82
N HIS A 254 31.81 -10.53 16.14
CA HIS A 254 32.57 -10.12 17.33
C HIS A 254 33.82 -9.29 17.04
N ASP A 255 34.42 -9.41 15.86
CA ASP A 255 35.60 -8.63 15.48
C ASP A 255 35.18 -7.25 14.94
N ARG A 256 35.53 -6.18 15.67
CA ARG A 256 35.22 -4.79 15.29
C ARG A 256 35.71 -4.42 13.89
N ARG A 257 36.82 -4.99 13.41
CA ARG A 257 37.36 -4.70 12.08
C ARG A 257 36.47 -5.27 10.97
N LEU A 258 35.86 -6.42 11.24
CA LEU A 258 34.96 -7.13 10.31
C LEU A 258 33.50 -6.68 10.45
N GLN A 259 33.10 -6.13 11.60
CA GLN A 259 31.76 -5.58 11.79
C GLN A 259 31.41 -4.47 10.78
N VAL A 260 32.40 -3.79 10.22
CA VAL A 260 32.22 -2.83 9.12
C VAL A 260 31.58 -3.49 7.90
N LEU A 261 32.00 -4.71 7.54
CA LEU A 261 31.41 -5.48 6.45
C LEU A 261 29.95 -5.87 6.78
N LEU A 262 29.68 -6.25 8.03
CA LEU A 262 28.31 -6.56 8.47
C LEU A 262 27.40 -5.34 8.42
N ARG A 263 27.90 -4.17 8.83
CA ARG A 263 27.16 -2.91 8.74
C ARG A 263 26.79 -2.62 7.30
N VAL A 264 27.77 -2.60 6.38
CA VAL A 264 27.50 -2.31 4.97
C VAL A 264 26.61 -3.38 4.33
N ARG A 265 26.78 -4.66 4.69
CA ARG A 265 25.88 -5.72 4.24
C ARG A 265 24.43 -5.48 4.69
N ARG A 266 24.21 -5.07 5.94
CA ARG A 266 22.89 -4.70 6.44
C ARG A 266 22.31 -3.47 5.73
N GLU A 267 23.12 -2.46 5.45
CA GLU A 267 22.69 -1.27 4.70
C GLU A 267 22.30 -1.62 3.24
N LEU A 268 22.96 -2.62 2.64
CA LEU A 268 22.65 -3.12 1.29
C LEU A 268 21.45 -4.09 1.26
N GLU A 269 21.25 -4.89 2.32
CA GLU A 269 20.15 -5.85 2.44
C GLU A 269 18.85 -5.20 2.93
N ARG A 270 18.97 -4.18 3.79
CA ARG A 270 17.86 -3.40 4.35
C ARG A 270 18.09 -1.91 4.08
N PRO A 271 18.06 -1.47 2.80
CA PRO A 271 18.18 -0.06 2.47
C PRO A 271 17.16 0.79 3.24
N GLU A 272 15.98 0.24 3.56
CA GLU A 272 14.92 0.83 4.38
C GLU A 272 15.32 1.15 5.83
N ALA A 273 16.37 0.53 6.36
CA ALA A 273 16.82 0.76 7.74
C ALA A 273 17.82 1.92 7.87
N VAL A 274 18.36 2.44 6.76
CA VAL A 274 19.39 3.50 6.78
C VAL A 274 18.74 4.88 7.00
N PRO A 275 19.16 5.69 7.98
CA PRO A 275 18.62 7.04 8.10
C PRO A 275 19.03 7.88 6.88
N VAL A 276 18.05 8.39 6.13
CA VAL A 276 18.25 9.27 4.96
C VAL A 276 17.43 10.53 5.15
N GLU A 277 17.98 11.66 4.73
CA GLU A 277 17.27 12.94 4.68
C GLU A 277 16.23 12.95 3.56
N GLY A 278 15.10 13.63 3.78
CA GLY A 278 14.00 13.69 2.82
C GLY A 278 13.02 12.52 2.89
N PRO A 279 12.20 12.33 1.84
CA PRO A 279 11.31 11.19 1.67
C PRO A 279 12.07 9.87 1.61
N GLY A 280 12.33 9.25 2.75
CA GLY A 280 13.22 8.11 2.84
C GLY A 280 12.78 6.91 2.00
N GLU A 281 11.48 6.77 1.73
CA GLU A 281 10.94 5.76 0.81
C GLU A 281 11.45 5.89 -0.63
N LEU A 282 11.99 7.05 -1.04
CA LEU A 282 12.55 7.24 -2.39
C LEU A 282 13.73 6.32 -2.67
N ARG A 283 14.45 5.86 -1.64
CA ARG A 283 15.54 4.88 -1.78
C ARG A 283 15.05 3.49 -2.20
N LEU A 284 13.78 3.18 -1.95
CA LEU A 284 13.15 1.94 -2.44
C LEU A 284 12.93 2.01 -3.95
N GLY A 285 13.09 3.20 -4.55
CA GLY A 285 12.86 3.44 -5.95
C GLY A 285 11.43 3.04 -6.31
N ILE A 286 11.33 2.16 -7.31
CA ILE A 286 10.04 1.66 -7.81
C ILE A 286 9.34 0.74 -6.80
N ARG A 287 10.08 0.13 -5.86
CA ARG A 287 9.48 -0.75 -4.84
C ARG A 287 8.63 0.04 -3.83
N GLY A 288 8.90 1.34 -3.68
CA GLY A 288 8.18 2.22 -2.77
C GLY A 288 7.00 2.93 -3.42
N MET A 289 6.59 2.61 -4.65
CA MET A 289 5.66 3.45 -5.41
C MET A 289 4.30 3.65 -4.76
N ASP A 290 3.65 2.57 -4.31
CA ASP A 290 2.37 2.64 -3.60
C ASP A 290 2.51 3.58 -2.38
N ARG A 291 3.56 3.37 -1.58
CA ARG A 291 3.84 4.17 -0.37
C ARG A 291 4.20 5.64 -0.65
N LEU A 292 5.01 5.88 -1.67
CA LEU A 292 5.41 7.22 -2.11
C LEU A 292 4.20 8.02 -2.59
N TYR A 293 3.28 7.34 -3.28
CA TYR A 293 2.04 7.92 -3.74
C TYR A 293 1.08 8.21 -2.59
N GLU A 294 0.92 7.29 -1.62
CA GLU A 294 0.17 7.52 -0.39
C GLU A 294 0.68 8.74 0.38
N TYR A 295 2.01 8.84 0.59
CA TYR A 295 2.62 10.02 1.22
C TYR A 295 2.33 11.29 0.43
N TRP A 296 2.50 11.26 -0.89
CA TRP A 296 2.22 12.41 -1.72
C TRP A 296 0.75 12.86 -1.65
N VAL A 297 -0.21 11.92 -1.68
CA VAL A 297 -1.64 12.21 -1.50
C VAL A 297 -1.89 12.88 -0.15
N PHE A 298 -1.35 12.31 0.94
CA PHE A 298 -1.47 12.89 2.28
C PHE A 298 -0.91 14.32 2.35
N LEU A 299 0.30 14.55 1.83
CA LEU A 299 0.91 15.88 1.83
C LEU A 299 0.15 16.89 0.96
N LYS A 300 -0.43 16.47 -0.18
CA LYS A 300 -1.31 17.33 -0.98
C LYS A 300 -2.58 17.69 -0.20
N ILE A 301 -3.18 16.75 0.53
CA ILE A 301 -4.35 17.03 1.37
C ILE A 301 -4.01 18.04 2.46
N LEU A 302 -2.85 17.91 3.12
CA LEU A 302 -2.37 18.89 4.10
C LEU A 302 -2.18 20.29 3.51
N LEU A 303 -1.62 20.37 2.29
CA LEU A 303 -1.48 21.64 1.57
C LEU A 303 -2.84 22.28 1.26
N GLU A 304 -3.83 21.47 0.85
CA GLU A 304 -5.19 21.93 0.57
C GLU A 304 -5.93 22.34 1.84
N ALA A 305 -5.76 21.59 2.93
CA ALA A 305 -6.30 21.91 4.25
C ALA A 305 -5.73 23.23 4.76
N ARG A 306 -4.41 23.44 4.64
CA ARG A 306 -3.75 24.72 4.98
C ARG A 306 -4.36 25.89 4.23
N ARG A 307 -4.58 25.73 2.92
CA ARG A 307 -5.19 26.77 2.08
C ARG A 307 -6.63 27.08 2.46
N ARG A 308 -7.39 26.10 2.95
CA ARG A 308 -8.82 26.23 3.26
C ARG A 308 -9.08 26.72 4.68
N TYR A 309 -8.32 26.22 5.65
CA TYR A 309 -8.56 26.42 7.08
C TYR A 309 -7.53 27.31 7.77
N GLY A 310 -6.38 27.56 7.14
CA GLY A 310 -5.27 28.33 7.72
C GLY A 310 -4.11 27.44 8.19
N GLU A 311 -3.17 28.03 8.92
CA GLU A 311 -2.00 27.29 9.45
C GLU A 311 -2.42 26.19 10.45
N PRO A 312 -1.71 25.05 10.49
CA PRO A 312 -2.03 23.99 11.41
C PRO A 312 -1.76 24.38 12.86
N LEU A 313 -2.47 23.74 13.79
CA LEU A 313 -2.37 23.96 15.23
C LEU A 313 -1.32 23.05 15.88
N GLY A 314 -0.84 23.46 17.06
CA GLY A 314 0.11 22.68 17.85
C GLY A 314 1.43 22.38 17.11
N ALA A 315 1.86 21.12 17.12
CA ALA A 315 3.08 20.68 16.43
C ALA A 315 2.97 20.74 14.88
N GLY A 316 1.77 20.95 14.33
CA GLY A 316 1.54 21.17 12.91
C GLY A 316 2.28 20.19 11.97
N PHE A 317 3.06 20.75 11.03
CA PHE A 317 3.83 19.97 10.06
C PHE A 317 5.13 19.36 10.62
N GLU A 318 5.55 19.68 11.85
CA GLU A 318 6.71 18.98 12.43
C GLU A 318 6.43 17.48 12.66
N ARG A 319 5.14 17.10 12.78
CA ARG A 319 4.71 15.71 12.96
C ARG A 319 5.01 14.78 11.77
N ILE A 320 5.22 15.34 10.58
CA ILE A 320 5.58 14.59 9.38
C ILE A 320 7.10 14.56 9.14
N ALA A 321 7.90 15.00 10.11
CA ALA A 321 9.34 15.00 10.02
C ALA A 321 10.00 14.41 11.27
N THR A 322 10.97 13.52 11.06
CA THR A 322 11.85 13.03 12.11
C THR A 322 13.21 13.67 11.99
N ARG A 323 13.74 14.22 13.09
CA ARG A 323 15.13 14.72 13.17
C ARG A 323 16.10 13.55 13.22
N LEU A 324 17.05 13.54 12.30
CA LEU A 324 18.20 12.62 12.29
C LEU A 324 19.40 13.27 13.01
N PRO A 325 20.49 12.53 13.31
CA PRO A 325 21.70 13.14 13.87
C PRO A 325 22.22 14.30 13.01
N GLY A 326 22.50 15.44 13.64
CA GLY A 326 22.89 16.68 12.95
C GLY A 326 21.69 17.54 12.54
N PRO A 327 21.79 18.35 11.47
CA PRO A 327 20.72 19.23 11.01
C PRO A 327 19.70 18.54 10.07
N LEU A 328 19.82 17.22 9.87
CA LEU A 328 19.10 16.50 8.80
C LEU A 328 17.67 16.14 9.23
N LEU A 329 16.72 16.27 8.30
CA LEU A 329 15.30 15.92 8.51
C LEU A 329 14.86 14.79 7.58
N ARG A 330 14.07 13.84 8.09
CA ARG A 330 13.48 12.76 7.30
C ARG A 330 11.97 12.93 7.26
N LEU A 331 11.35 12.85 6.08
CA LEU A 331 9.89 12.64 6.00
C LEU A 331 9.61 11.26 6.59
N ASP A 332 8.84 11.24 7.67
CA ASP A 332 8.42 10.04 8.35
C ASP A 332 6.97 10.24 8.75
N VAL A 333 6.09 9.40 8.19
CA VAL A 333 4.65 9.48 8.43
C VAL A 333 4.19 8.12 8.95
N PRO A 334 4.41 7.85 10.25
CA PRO A 334 3.90 6.61 10.84
C PRO A 334 2.37 6.59 10.81
N ALA A 335 1.81 5.38 10.77
CA ALA A 335 0.36 5.21 10.85
C ALA A 335 -0.22 5.88 12.11
N GLY A 336 -1.33 6.59 11.94
CA GLY A 336 -1.97 7.41 12.97
C GLY A 336 -1.45 8.86 13.07
N THR A 337 -0.47 9.26 12.26
CA THR A 337 0.01 10.65 12.23
C THR A 337 -1.14 11.60 11.92
N SER A 338 -1.39 12.57 12.79
CA SER A 338 -2.53 13.50 12.69
C SER A 338 -2.07 14.96 12.72
N VAL A 339 -2.60 15.79 11.83
CA VAL A 339 -2.37 17.24 11.78
C VAL A 339 -3.70 17.96 11.97
N GLU A 340 -3.75 18.86 12.94
CA GLU A 340 -4.95 19.60 13.30
C GLU A 340 -4.93 21.00 12.69
N PHE A 341 -6.10 21.48 12.27
CA PHE A 341 -6.33 22.77 11.65
C PHE A 341 -7.47 23.51 12.39
N PRO A 342 -7.56 24.85 12.23
CA PRO A 342 -8.69 25.62 12.76
C PRO A 342 -10.05 25.07 12.33
N GLY A 343 -11.07 25.30 13.17
CA GLY A 343 -12.43 24.77 12.95
C GLY A 343 -12.60 23.31 13.35
N GLY A 344 -11.73 22.79 14.23
CA GLY A 344 -11.81 21.42 14.74
C GLY A 344 -11.60 20.36 13.65
N VAL A 345 -10.81 20.67 12.62
CA VAL A 345 -10.51 19.76 11.51
C VAL A 345 -9.21 19.03 11.77
N VAL A 346 -9.21 17.71 11.65
CA VAL A 346 -8.03 16.85 11.82
C VAL A 346 -7.85 16.01 10.57
N VAL A 347 -6.63 16.01 10.02
CA VAL A 347 -6.25 15.15 8.89
C VAL A 347 -5.28 14.10 9.41
N ALA A 348 -5.61 12.82 9.26
CA ALA A 348 -4.78 11.71 9.71
C ALA A 348 -4.36 10.79 8.57
N PHE A 349 -3.13 10.29 8.67
CA PHE A 349 -2.55 9.30 7.78
C PHE A 349 -2.63 7.90 8.40
N GLU A 350 -3.17 6.93 7.67
CA GLU A 350 -3.40 5.55 8.11
C GLU A 350 -3.96 5.40 9.54
N PRO A 351 -4.99 6.16 9.94
CA PRO A 351 -5.58 5.97 11.25
C PRO A 351 -6.21 4.57 11.36
N THR A 352 -6.06 3.94 12.52
CA THR A 352 -6.75 2.68 12.80
C THR A 352 -8.16 3.00 13.29
N ILE A 353 -9.17 2.55 12.53
CA ILE A 353 -10.59 2.71 12.89
C ILE A 353 -11.15 1.33 13.25
N SER A 354 -11.52 1.14 14.51
CA SER A 354 -11.97 -0.15 15.06
C SER A 354 -13.47 -0.17 15.33
N THR A 355 -14.04 -1.37 15.49
CA THR A 355 -15.39 -1.57 16.03
C THR A 355 -15.52 -1.11 17.49
N ASP A 356 -14.41 -1.09 18.25
CA ASP A 356 -14.35 -0.53 19.60
C ASP A 356 -13.85 0.93 19.56
N PRO A 357 -14.71 1.93 19.83
CA PRO A 357 -14.33 3.34 19.76
C PRO A 357 -13.17 3.70 20.70
N ARG A 358 -12.95 2.96 21.80
CA ARG A 358 -11.83 3.22 22.73
C ARG A 358 -10.47 2.89 22.15
N ARG A 359 -10.43 2.01 21.14
CA ARG A 359 -9.22 1.60 20.43
C ARG A 359 -9.08 2.28 19.07
N SER A 360 -10.02 3.15 18.75
CA SER A 360 -10.17 3.76 17.45
C SER A 360 -9.71 5.20 17.45
N TRP A 361 -9.15 5.63 16.33
CA TRP A 361 -8.73 7.01 16.15
C TRP A 361 -9.90 7.99 16.28
N GLU A 362 -9.75 9.02 17.12
CA GLU A 362 -10.76 10.06 17.39
C GLU A 362 -12.13 9.50 17.85
N GLY A 363 -12.16 8.30 18.44
CA GLY A 363 -13.40 7.68 18.89
C GLY A 363 -14.34 7.23 17.76
N LEU A 364 -13.85 7.19 16.50
CA LEU A 364 -14.63 6.68 15.37
C LEU A 364 -14.95 5.20 15.55
N GLU A 365 -16.03 4.74 14.96
CA GLU A 365 -16.48 3.36 15.05
C GLU A 365 -16.63 2.80 13.63
N PHE A 366 -16.06 1.63 13.37
CA PHE A 366 -16.35 0.89 12.15
C PHE A 366 -17.50 -0.09 12.39
N GLN A 367 -18.51 -0.08 11.52
CA GLN A 367 -19.57 -1.08 11.52
C GLN A 367 -19.35 -2.10 10.38
N PRO A 368 -18.94 -3.34 10.67
CA PRO A 368 -18.76 -4.37 9.66
C PRO A 368 -20.08 -4.82 9.04
N LEU A 369 -20.00 -5.39 7.83
CA LEU A 369 -21.12 -6.09 7.20
C LEU A 369 -21.43 -7.39 7.94
N THR A 370 -22.68 -7.84 7.88
CA THR A 370 -23.05 -9.17 8.40
C THR A 370 -22.23 -10.25 7.68
N GLY A 371 -21.47 -11.04 8.45
CA GLY A 371 -20.56 -12.06 7.93
C GLY A 371 -19.15 -11.58 7.60
N ASP A 372 -18.82 -10.32 7.88
CA ASP A 372 -17.45 -9.80 7.81
C ASP A 372 -16.80 -9.88 9.20
N ASP A 373 -15.64 -10.55 9.28
CA ASP A 373 -14.90 -10.76 10.53
C ASP A 373 -13.93 -9.60 10.85
N ALA A 374 -13.86 -8.57 10.00
CA ALA A 374 -12.96 -7.44 10.18
C ALA A 374 -13.29 -6.61 11.44
N GLN A 375 -12.32 -6.51 12.36
CA GLN A 375 -12.46 -5.73 13.62
C GLN A 375 -11.84 -4.32 13.55
N ALA A 376 -11.05 -4.04 12.51
CA ALA A 376 -10.45 -2.73 12.29
C ALA A 376 -10.10 -2.51 10.83
N LEU A 377 -10.12 -1.25 10.42
CA LEU A 377 -9.76 -0.76 9.10
C LEU A 377 -8.67 0.31 9.19
N LYS A 378 -7.89 0.43 8.12
CA LYS A 378 -6.81 1.41 7.96
C LYS A 378 -6.93 2.12 6.61
N PRO A 379 -7.80 3.13 6.49
CA PRO A 379 -7.84 3.99 5.30
C PRO A 379 -6.55 4.82 5.19
N ASP A 380 -6.10 5.15 3.98
CA ASP A 380 -4.84 5.89 3.79
C ASP A 380 -4.86 7.30 4.39
N VAL A 381 -5.97 8.04 4.21
CA VAL A 381 -6.17 9.37 4.80
C VAL A 381 -7.61 9.55 5.27
N VAL A 382 -7.79 10.11 6.47
CA VAL A 382 -9.10 10.51 7.00
C VAL A 382 -9.05 11.98 7.41
N ILE A 383 -10.03 12.74 6.97
CA ILE A 383 -10.26 14.13 7.37
C ILE A 383 -11.52 14.15 8.22
N LEU A 384 -11.41 14.50 9.49
CA LEU A 384 -12.52 14.60 10.43
C LEU A 384 -12.73 16.06 10.85
N ARG A 385 -13.98 16.51 10.88
CA ARG A 385 -14.38 17.75 11.56
C ARG A 385 -15.16 17.40 12.82
N ARG A 386 -14.74 17.86 14.01
CA ARG A 386 -15.30 17.43 15.31
C ARG A 386 -16.62 18.10 15.67
N GLU A 387 -16.75 19.41 15.52
CA GLU A 387 -17.89 20.18 16.07
C GLU A 387 -19.22 19.94 15.33
N GLU A 388 -19.13 19.69 14.03
CA GLU A 388 -20.23 19.22 13.19
C GLU A 388 -19.72 17.94 12.49
N PRO A 389 -19.82 16.78 13.18
CA PRO A 389 -19.17 15.54 12.79
C PRO A 389 -19.34 15.20 11.32
N LEU A 390 -18.24 15.31 10.58
CA LEU A 390 -18.19 14.99 9.18
C LEU A 390 -16.81 14.42 8.86
N ALA A 391 -16.79 13.26 8.23
CA ALA A 391 -15.58 12.58 7.80
C ALA A 391 -15.51 12.51 6.28
N VAL A 392 -14.30 12.68 5.77
CA VAL A 392 -13.93 12.38 4.39
C VAL A 392 -12.78 11.39 4.42
N VAL A 393 -12.96 10.29 3.70
CA VAL A 393 -11.97 9.22 3.60
C VAL A 393 -11.35 9.27 2.22
N ILE A 394 -10.03 9.34 2.14
CA ILE A 394 -9.28 9.32 0.89
C ILE A 394 -8.36 8.11 0.92
N ASP A 395 -8.52 7.25 -0.08
CA ASP A 395 -7.79 6.01 -0.23
C ASP A 395 -6.95 6.11 -1.51
N ALA A 396 -5.64 6.13 -1.35
CA ALA A 396 -4.69 6.27 -2.44
C ALA A 396 -4.49 4.93 -3.13
N LYS A 397 -4.66 4.92 -4.46
CA LYS A 397 -4.44 3.75 -5.29
C LYS A 397 -3.58 4.13 -6.48
N TYR A 398 -2.30 3.78 -6.39
CA TYR A 398 -1.34 3.98 -7.48
C TYR A 398 -1.52 2.97 -8.63
N ARG A 399 -2.32 1.91 -8.40
CA ARG A 399 -2.51 0.78 -9.33
C ARG A 399 -3.46 1.08 -10.49
N VAL A 400 -3.50 0.12 -11.43
CA VAL A 400 -3.92 0.27 -12.82
C VAL A 400 -5.31 0.88 -13.07
N ARG A 401 -5.31 1.77 -14.07
CA ARG A 401 -6.37 2.48 -14.79
C ARG A 401 -7.79 1.88 -14.81
N HIS A 402 -7.98 0.56 -15.03
CA HIS A 402 -9.33 -0.05 -15.20
C HIS A 402 -9.89 -0.72 -13.94
N ARG A 403 -9.10 -0.90 -12.86
CA ARG A 403 -9.60 -1.43 -11.57
C ARG A 403 -9.95 -0.37 -10.55
N ILE A 404 -9.70 0.91 -10.86
CA ILE A 404 -10.05 2.06 -10.00
C ILE A 404 -11.53 2.01 -9.62
N ASP A 405 -12.37 1.57 -10.54
CA ASP A 405 -13.81 1.50 -10.40
C ASP A 405 -14.26 0.43 -9.41
N ALA A 406 -13.75 -0.79 -9.58
CA ALA A 406 -14.00 -1.90 -8.66
C ALA A 406 -13.42 -1.58 -7.27
N ALA A 407 -12.23 -0.96 -7.22
CA ALA A 407 -11.61 -0.53 -5.97
C ALA A 407 -12.43 0.58 -5.28
N ALA A 408 -12.90 1.60 -6.01
CA ALA A 408 -13.74 2.67 -5.46
C ALA A 408 -15.06 2.14 -4.92
N VAL A 409 -15.61 1.11 -5.58
CA VAL A 409 -16.73 0.37 -5.05
C VAL A 409 -16.34 -0.28 -3.72
N GLU A 410 -15.39 -1.19 -3.71
CA GLU A 410 -14.98 -1.92 -2.51
C GLU A 410 -14.64 -0.98 -1.32
N VAL A 411 -13.81 0.02 -1.57
CA VAL A 411 -13.35 1.04 -0.60
C VAL A 411 -14.51 1.81 0.00
N HIS A 412 -15.47 2.26 -0.81
CA HIS A 412 -16.65 2.93 -0.27
C HIS A 412 -17.50 1.98 0.59
N GLY A 413 -17.68 0.73 0.15
CA GLY A 413 -18.46 -0.26 0.91
C GLY A 413 -17.91 -0.48 2.32
N LYS A 414 -16.57 -0.42 2.45
CA LYS A 414 -15.84 -0.51 3.72
C LYS A 414 -15.94 0.77 4.54
N TYR A 415 -15.59 1.92 3.95
CA TYR A 415 -15.35 3.14 4.72
C TYR A 415 -16.57 4.03 4.92
N ALA A 416 -17.65 3.90 4.13
CA ALA A 416 -18.88 4.67 4.33
C ALA A 416 -19.60 4.35 5.65
N ARG A 417 -19.16 3.29 6.34
CA ARG A 417 -19.76 2.76 7.57
C ARG A 417 -19.10 3.28 8.84
N PHE A 418 -18.23 4.30 8.74
CA PHE A 418 -17.69 4.93 9.94
C PHE A 418 -18.75 5.77 10.64
N ARG A 419 -18.78 5.60 11.95
CA ARG A 419 -19.68 6.30 12.86
C ARG A 419 -18.88 7.06 13.90
N LEU A 420 -19.53 8.02 14.54
CA LEU A 420 -19.06 8.66 15.76
C LEU A 420 -20.25 8.72 16.72
N GLU A 421 -20.11 8.15 17.90
CA GLU A 421 -21.20 8.04 18.88
C GLU A 421 -22.45 7.38 18.26
N GLY A 422 -22.23 6.30 17.51
CA GLY A 422 -23.27 5.56 16.79
C GLY A 422 -23.86 6.23 15.55
N ARG A 423 -23.53 7.50 15.26
CA ARG A 423 -24.05 8.26 14.09
C ARG A 423 -23.14 8.12 12.88
N GLY A 424 -23.69 7.87 11.68
CA GLY A 424 -22.91 7.87 10.44
C GLY A 424 -22.41 9.28 10.10
N ILE A 425 -21.10 9.44 9.93
CA ILE A 425 -20.48 10.77 9.71
C ILE A 425 -19.76 10.90 8.36
N VAL A 426 -19.65 9.81 7.59
CA VAL A 426 -18.86 9.81 6.36
C VAL A 426 -19.64 10.49 5.24
N HIS A 427 -19.15 11.66 4.85
CA HIS A 427 -19.74 12.46 3.78
C HIS A 427 -19.25 12.02 2.40
N SER A 428 -17.97 11.68 2.29
CA SER A 428 -17.42 11.20 1.02
C SER A 428 -16.29 10.21 1.26
N VAL A 429 -16.26 9.20 0.40
CA VAL A 429 -15.12 8.30 0.24
C VAL A 429 -14.56 8.55 -1.14
N VAL A 430 -13.25 8.70 -1.25
CA VAL A 430 -12.55 9.07 -2.48
C VAL A 430 -11.43 8.08 -2.73
N VAL A 431 -11.35 7.53 -3.94
CA VAL A 431 -10.17 6.83 -4.41
C VAL A 431 -9.29 7.79 -5.21
N ALA A 432 -8.14 8.15 -4.65
CA ALA A 432 -7.17 9.01 -5.31
C ALA A 432 -6.26 8.17 -6.23
N HIS A 433 -6.19 8.49 -7.52
CA HIS A 433 -5.39 7.73 -8.50
C HIS A 433 -4.58 8.64 -9.46
N PRO A 434 -3.42 8.19 -9.99
CA PRO A 434 -2.50 9.04 -10.76
C PRO A 434 -2.91 9.24 -12.24
N HIS A 435 -4.16 8.97 -12.61
CA HIS A 435 -4.62 8.94 -14.01
C HIS A 435 -5.74 9.96 -14.27
N GLU A 436 -5.69 10.67 -15.40
CA GLU A 436 -6.77 11.58 -15.84
C GLU A 436 -7.84 10.83 -16.66
N GLY A 437 -9.07 11.37 -16.69
CA GLY A 437 -10.15 10.84 -17.53
C GLY A 437 -10.94 9.65 -16.95
N TYR A 438 -10.69 9.27 -15.69
CA TYR A 438 -11.40 8.21 -14.94
C TYR A 438 -12.40 8.75 -13.93
N GLU A 439 -12.69 10.05 -14.03
CA GLU A 439 -13.56 10.77 -13.12
C GLU A 439 -15.05 10.36 -13.26
N PHE A 440 -15.39 9.63 -14.33
CA PHE A 440 -16.76 9.40 -14.79
C PHE A 440 -17.37 8.04 -14.45
N SER A 441 -16.61 7.09 -13.89
CA SER A 441 -17.10 5.71 -13.86
C SER A 441 -18.05 5.37 -12.71
N TYR A 442 -17.97 6.03 -11.54
CA TYR A 442 -18.89 5.77 -10.41
C TYR A 442 -19.24 7.06 -9.65
N ALA A 443 -20.31 7.70 -10.15
CA ALA A 443 -20.92 8.95 -9.71
C ALA A 443 -21.33 9.03 -8.22
N GLY A 444 -20.39 9.25 -7.29
CA GLY A 444 -20.67 9.43 -5.85
C GLY A 444 -19.81 8.57 -4.92
N TYR A 445 -19.04 7.63 -5.47
CA TYR A 445 -18.06 6.81 -4.75
C TYR A 445 -16.61 7.30 -4.98
N GLY A 446 -16.46 8.27 -5.89
CA GLY A 446 -15.39 9.27 -5.87
C GLY A 446 -14.01 8.81 -6.31
N ALA A 447 -13.85 8.18 -7.48
CA ALA A 447 -12.53 8.14 -8.11
C ALA A 447 -12.13 9.57 -8.52
N ARG A 448 -10.98 10.05 -8.04
CA ARG A 448 -10.45 11.38 -8.38
C ARG A 448 -9.02 11.29 -8.86
N ALA A 449 -8.77 11.97 -9.98
CA ALA A 449 -7.44 12.16 -10.52
C ALA A 449 -6.60 13.01 -9.55
N PHE A 450 -5.55 12.38 -9.05
CA PHE A 450 -4.53 12.91 -8.17
C PHE A 450 -3.19 12.67 -8.88
N VAL A 451 -2.96 13.48 -9.92
CA VAL A 451 -1.88 13.26 -10.88
C VAL A 451 -0.63 14.03 -10.44
N PRO A 452 0.50 13.36 -10.14
CA PRO A 452 1.73 14.06 -9.76
C PRO A 452 2.24 14.95 -10.90
N GLY A 453 2.64 16.18 -10.58
CA GLY A 453 3.00 17.20 -11.58
C GLY A 453 1.84 17.69 -12.45
N GLY A 454 0.62 17.18 -12.23
CA GLY A 454 -0.59 17.59 -12.93
C GLY A 454 -1.26 18.82 -12.31
N SER A 455 -2.50 19.08 -12.74
CA SER A 455 -3.31 20.17 -12.18
C SER A 455 -3.63 19.93 -10.70
N ARG A 456 -3.94 21.01 -9.98
CA ARG A 456 -4.27 20.96 -8.55
C ARG A 456 -5.47 20.02 -8.32
N PRO A 457 -5.35 18.95 -7.50
CA PRO A 457 -6.45 18.04 -7.26
C PRO A 457 -7.56 18.75 -6.49
N ARG A 458 -8.82 18.52 -6.89
CA ARG A 458 -9.97 18.99 -6.11
C ARG A 458 -10.17 18.04 -4.94
N VAL A 459 -9.71 18.43 -3.75
CA VAL A 459 -9.94 17.65 -2.51
C VAL A 459 -11.31 18.03 -1.91
N PRO A 460 -12.21 17.08 -1.62
CA PRO A 460 -13.50 17.38 -1.00
C PRO A 460 -13.31 17.62 0.50
N LEU A 461 -12.77 18.78 0.86
CA LEU A 461 -12.57 19.17 2.26
C LEU A 461 -13.89 19.62 2.91
N PRO A 462 -14.15 19.29 4.20
CA PRO A 462 -15.30 19.79 4.95
C PRO A 462 -15.55 21.31 4.78
N PRO A 463 -16.81 21.80 4.70
CA PRO A 463 -17.10 23.22 4.57
C PRO A 463 -16.65 24.03 5.79
N VAL A 464 -16.22 25.27 5.53
CA VAL A 464 -15.96 26.27 6.57
C VAL A 464 -17.32 26.80 7.04
N THR A 465 -17.63 26.66 8.32
CA THR A 465 -18.89 27.12 8.91
C THR A 465 -18.81 28.60 9.28
N LYS A 466 -19.95 29.23 9.58
CA LYS A 466 -19.99 30.65 10.00
C LYS A 466 -19.22 30.90 11.31
N ARG A 467 -19.05 29.90 12.18
CA ARG A 467 -18.29 30.01 13.43
C ARG A 467 -16.77 30.11 13.19
N ASP A 468 -16.27 29.43 12.16
CA ASP A 468 -14.85 29.40 11.82
C ASP A 468 -14.29 30.77 11.39
N ARG A 469 -15.14 31.61 10.77
CA ARG A 469 -14.76 32.98 10.34
C ARG A 469 -14.42 33.92 11.49
N HIS A 470 -14.87 33.63 12.71
CA HIS A 470 -14.56 34.47 13.87
C HIS A 470 -13.17 34.22 14.45
N VAL A 471 -12.58 33.04 14.24
CA VAL A 471 -11.24 32.71 14.76
C VAL A 471 -10.14 33.38 13.93
N SER A 472 -10.34 33.53 12.61
CA SER A 472 -9.38 34.19 11.72
C SER A 472 -9.19 35.69 12.00
N ASN A 473 -10.13 36.33 12.73
CA ASN A 473 -10.09 37.75 13.05
C ASN A 473 -9.57 38.07 14.46
N VAL A 474 -9.16 37.06 15.25
CA VAL A 474 -8.63 37.23 16.60
C VAL A 474 -7.17 36.75 16.66
N SER A 475 -6.33 37.29 15.76
CA SER A 475 -4.88 37.30 15.96
C SER A 475 -4.46 38.70 16.37
N GLY A 476 -4.76 39.04 17.62
CA GLY A 476 -4.44 40.35 18.18
C GLY A 476 -5.12 40.61 19.52
N SER A 477 -4.77 39.86 20.56
CA SER A 477 -4.79 40.32 21.96
C SER A 477 -4.43 39.16 22.90
N THR A 478 -3.37 39.36 23.69
CA THR A 478 -3.05 38.73 25.00
C THR A 478 -4.31 38.54 25.87
N THR A 479 -4.45 37.57 26.80
CA THR A 479 -3.66 37.31 28.02
C THR A 479 -4.27 36.10 28.77
N SER A 480 -3.49 35.49 29.66
CA SER A 480 -3.75 34.32 30.53
C SER A 480 -4.93 34.40 31.52
N ALA A 481 -5.57 33.26 31.81
CA ALA A 481 -6.12 32.81 33.11
C ALA A 481 -6.71 31.39 32.91
N VAL A 482 -6.14 30.29 33.43
CA VAL A 482 -6.30 29.72 34.81
C VAL A 482 -7.73 29.75 35.33
N GLY A 483 -8.35 28.58 35.49
CA GLY A 483 -9.46 28.41 36.44
C GLY A 483 -10.46 27.29 36.16
N ALA A 484 -10.45 26.31 37.08
CA ALA A 484 -11.62 25.57 37.60
C ALA A 484 -12.20 24.38 36.80
N GLN A 485 -11.66 23.22 37.19
CA GLN A 485 -12.36 21.98 37.55
C GLN A 485 -13.88 22.12 37.83
N SER A 486 -14.66 21.21 37.26
CA SER A 486 -15.95 20.78 37.79
C SER A 486 -16.02 19.26 37.71
N THR A 487 -15.88 18.66 38.89
CA THR A 487 -16.07 17.24 39.21
C THR A 487 -17.56 16.93 39.34
N GLY A 488 -18.06 15.96 38.57
CA GLY A 488 -19.41 15.41 38.71
C GLY A 488 -19.39 13.91 38.47
N THR A 489 -19.25 13.16 39.56
CA THR A 489 -19.16 11.70 39.61
C THR A 489 -20.55 11.06 39.56
N SER A 490 -20.71 10.09 38.63
CA SER A 490 -21.53 8.85 38.67
C SER A 490 -22.81 8.76 39.50
N VAL A 491 -23.86 8.16 38.92
CA VAL A 491 -24.40 6.80 39.24
C VAL A 491 -25.71 6.59 38.44
N GLY A 492 -25.84 5.46 37.75
CA GLY A 492 -27.09 5.05 37.11
C GLY A 492 -26.93 3.83 36.19
N ALA A 493 -27.28 2.67 36.73
CA ALA A 493 -27.13 1.31 36.21
C ALA A 493 -27.56 1.01 34.75
N ASN A 494 -26.81 0.10 34.13
CA ASN A 494 -27.18 -0.77 32.99
C ASN A 494 -28.07 -1.92 33.54
N PRO A 495 -29.10 -2.45 32.84
CA PRO A 495 -28.89 -3.42 31.76
C PRO A 495 -29.99 -3.49 30.65
N ASN A 496 -29.59 -3.85 29.42
CA ASN A 496 -30.33 -4.51 28.32
C ASN A 496 -30.31 -3.75 26.97
N SER A 497 -29.70 -4.38 25.96
CA SER A 497 -30.04 -4.25 24.53
C SER A 497 -30.97 -5.42 24.13
N PRO A 498 -31.60 -5.47 22.94
CA PRO A 498 -31.88 -4.44 21.93
C PRO A 498 -33.36 -4.43 21.48
N ASP A 499 -34.00 -3.27 21.32
CA ASP A 499 -35.22 -3.18 20.51
C ASP A 499 -34.96 -2.35 19.27
N ALA A 500 -34.99 -3.02 18.11
CA ALA A 500 -35.22 -2.37 16.83
C ALA A 500 -36.61 -1.72 16.89
N GLN A 501 -36.65 -0.43 17.21
CA GLN A 501 -37.87 0.35 17.05
C GLN A 501 -38.26 0.29 15.57
N SER A 502 -39.29 -0.52 15.28
CA SER A 502 -39.95 -0.49 13.98
C SER A 502 -40.43 0.94 13.75
N PRO A 503 -40.18 1.55 12.57
CA PRO A 503 -40.67 2.89 12.29
C PRO A 503 -42.19 2.93 12.46
N PRO A 504 -42.75 4.08 12.87
CA PRO A 504 -44.19 4.20 13.09
C PRO A 504 -44.95 3.76 11.83
N PRO A 505 -46.03 2.98 11.97
CA PRO A 505 -46.81 2.52 10.83
C PRO A 505 -47.38 3.71 10.07
N TRP A 506 -47.30 3.69 8.74
CA TRP A 506 -47.90 4.73 7.91
C TRP A 506 -49.42 4.77 8.11
N PRO A 507 -50.07 5.95 7.94
CA PRO A 507 -51.52 6.04 7.99
C PRO A 507 -52.18 5.09 6.96
N PRO A 508 -53.32 4.45 7.28
CA PRO A 508 -53.97 3.48 6.41
C PRO A 508 -54.24 4.00 4.98
N ASP A 509 -54.62 5.27 4.88
CA ASP A 509 -54.97 5.92 3.61
C ASP A 509 -53.82 6.74 2.98
N ALA A 510 -52.61 6.68 3.54
CA ALA A 510 -51.48 7.43 3.01
C ALA A 510 -51.07 6.91 1.62
N THR A 511 -50.86 7.84 0.69
CA THR A 511 -50.15 7.53 -0.56
C THR A 511 -48.65 7.61 -0.29
N VAL A 512 -47.95 6.49 -0.46
CA VAL A 512 -46.52 6.35 -0.19
C VAL A 512 -45.71 6.75 -1.41
N LEU A 513 -44.78 7.69 -1.23
CA LEU A 513 -43.73 7.95 -2.20
C LEU A 513 -42.65 6.88 -2.07
N VAL A 514 -42.53 6.00 -3.06
CA VAL A 514 -41.39 5.08 -3.16
C VAL A 514 -40.29 5.80 -3.92
N LEU A 515 -39.22 6.17 -3.22
CA LEU A 515 -38.09 6.91 -3.77
C LEU A 515 -36.88 5.99 -3.89
N ALA A 516 -36.51 5.64 -5.12
CA ALA A 516 -35.38 4.77 -5.39
C ALA A 516 -34.14 5.55 -5.83
N ASP A 517 -33.02 5.15 -5.25
CA ASP A 517 -31.70 5.61 -5.65
C ASP A 517 -31.14 4.66 -6.71
N GLN A 518 -31.30 5.04 -7.99
CA GLN A 518 -30.86 4.22 -9.11
C GLN A 518 -29.38 3.85 -8.99
N TRP A 519 -28.59 4.80 -8.48
CA TRP A 519 -27.17 4.66 -8.38
C TRP A 519 -26.76 3.58 -7.36
N TRP A 520 -27.39 3.56 -6.19
CA TRP A 520 -27.21 2.48 -5.22
C TRP A 520 -27.71 1.14 -5.75
N MET A 521 -28.89 1.12 -6.40
CA MET A 521 -29.48 -0.09 -6.96
C MET A 521 -28.58 -0.75 -8.00
N HIS A 522 -28.02 0.02 -8.94
CA HIS A 522 -27.11 -0.50 -9.96
C HIS A 522 -25.94 -1.26 -9.34
N ARG A 523 -25.40 -0.74 -8.23
CA ARG A 523 -24.25 -1.32 -7.55
C ARG A 523 -24.60 -2.53 -6.66
N HIS A 524 -25.75 -2.50 -5.98
CA HIS A 524 -26.13 -3.59 -5.07
C HIS A 524 -26.73 -4.80 -5.79
N LEU A 525 -27.23 -4.60 -7.01
CA LEU A 525 -27.81 -5.68 -7.81
C LEU A 525 -26.76 -6.44 -8.63
N GLY A 526 -25.70 -5.79 -9.10
CA GLY A 526 -24.72 -6.47 -9.95
C GLY A 526 -25.40 -7.14 -11.14
N SER A 527 -25.28 -8.47 -11.27
CA SER A 527 -25.97 -9.27 -12.29
C SER A 527 -27.38 -9.76 -11.88
N ARG A 528 -27.83 -9.54 -10.63
CA ARG A 528 -29.18 -9.93 -10.19
C ARG A 528 -30.22 -9.10 -10.93
N ARG A 529 -31.27 -9.79 -11.38
CA ARG A 529 -32.46 -9.17 -11.95
C ARG A 529 -33.52 -9.00 -10.85
N ILE A 530 -34.06 -7.80 -10.75
CA ILE A 530 -35.23 -7.49 -9.90
C ILE A 530 -36.30 -6.88 -10.78
N ASP A 531 -37.55 -7.31 -10.59
CA ASP A 531 -38.70 -6.69 -11.23
C ASP A 531 -39.04 -5.38 -10.49
N LEU A 532 -38.90 -4.25 -11.19
CA LEU A 532 -39.19 -2.93 -10.63
C LEU A 532 -40.67 -2.75 -10.26
N ARG A 533 -41.60 -3.56 -10.80
CA ARG A 533 -43.01 -3.56 -10.37
C ARG A 533 -43.16 -4.19 -8.99
N ASP A 534 -42.54 -5.35 -8.78
CA ASP A 534 -42.57 -6.06 -7.50
C ASP A 534 -41.90 -5.21 -6.41
N LEU A 535 -40.78 -4.58 -6.73
CA LEU A 535 -40.06 -3.70 -5.82
C LEU A 535 -40.93 -2.54 -5.33
N ARG A 536 -41.67 -1.90 -6.25
CA ARG A 536 -42.62 -0.83 -5.91
C ARG A 536 -43.73 -1.33 -4.98
N GLN A 537 -44.32 -2.49 -5.27
CA GLN A 537 -45.42 -3.05 -4.46
C GLN A 537 -44.94 -3.41 -3.06
N LEU A 538 -43.76 -4.02 -2.96
CA LEU A 538 -43.16 -4.40 -1.70
C LEU A 538 -42.80 -3.17 -0.85
N ALA A 539 -42.18 -2.16 -1.45
CA ALA A 539 -41.85 -0.91 -0.76
C ALA A 539 -43.08 -0.15 -0.28
N ALA A 540 -44.18 -0.23 -1.03
CA ALA A 540 -45.45 0.39 -0.64
C ALA A 540 -46.18 -0.35 0.49
N GLY A 541 -45.82 -1.60 0.80
CA GLY A 541 -46.43 -2.36 1.91
C GLY A 541 -47.95 -2.51 1.82
N GLY A 542 -48.52 -2.56 0.61
CA GLY A 542 -49.97 -2.65 0.38
C GLY A 542 -50.70 -1.29 0.28
N HIS A 543 -50.01 -0.17 0.53
CA HIS A 543 -50.58 1.16 0.34
C HIS A 543 -50.58 1.59 -1.13
N ARG A 544 -51.40 2.61 -1.47
CA ARG A 544 -51.28 3.30 -2.76
C ARG A 544 -49.90 3.94 -2.84
N SER A 545 -49.24 3.85 -4.00
CA SER A 545 -47.89 4.39 -4.15
C SER A 545 -47.68 5.18 -5.44
N VAL A 546 -46.76 6.15 -5.36
CA VAL A 546 -46.13 6.79 -6.51
C VAL A 546 -44.65 6.46 -6.46
N ALA A 547 -44.08 6.00 -7.57
CA ALA A 547 -42.70 5.52 -7.60
C ALA A 547 -41.81 6.49 -8.39
N TRP A 548 -40.82 7.04 -7.70
CA TRP A 548 -39.85 7.97 -8.23
C TRP A 548 -38.45 7.36 -8.15
N MET A 549 -37.68 7.60 -9.18
CA MET A 549 -36.28 7.19 -9.25
C MET A 549 -35.43 8.39 -9.61
N ILE A 550 -34.32 8.55 -8.89
CA ILE A 550 -33.32 9.57 -9.20
C ILE A 550 -32.15 8.89 -9.88
N ALA A 551 -31.81 9.36 -11.07
CA ALA A 551 -30.73 8.80 -11.90
C ALA A 551 -29.94 9.93 -12.56
N PRO A 552 -28.63 9.75 -12.80
CA PRO A 552 -27.88 10.69 -13.64
C PRO A 552 -28.26 10.53 -15.12
N ASP A 553 -28.24 11.65 -15.86
CA ASP A 553 -28.46 11.65 -17.31
C ASP A 553 -27.19 11.25 -18.05
N ILE A 554 -26.94 9.94 -18.13
CA ILE A 554 -25.77 9.37 -18.82
C ILE A 554 -26.17 8.27 -19.80
N PRO A 555 -25.47 8.13 -20.95
CA PRO A 555 -25.82 7.16 -22.00
C PRO A 555 -25.94 5.71 -21.50
N GLN A 556 -25.11 5.32 -20.54
CA GLN A 556 -25.09 3.97 -19.98
C GLN A 556 -26.40 3.57 -19.29
N LEU A 557 -27.21 4.56 -18.87
CA LEU A 557 -28.45 4.33 -18.14
C LEU A 557 -29.71 4.52 -18.97
N GLU A 558 -29.61 4.97 -20.22
CA GLU A 558 -30.79 5.27 -21.06
C GLU A 558 -31.73 4.06 -21.19
N SER A 559 -31.17 2.87 -21.41
CA SER A 559 -31.93 1.63 -21.56
C SER A 559 -32.68 1.26 -20.26
N PHE A 560 -32.02 1.44 -19.11
CA PHE A 560 -32.58 1.20 -17.79
C PHE A 560 -33.65 2.24 -17.43
N ILE A 561 -33.39 3.53 -17.66
CA ILE A 561 -34.33 4.63 -17.45
C ILE A 561 -35.58 4.41 -18.31
N GLY A 562 -35.40 4.04 -19.58
CA GLY A 562 -36.50 3.70 -20.48
C GLY A 562 -37.31 2.50 -19.98
N ALA A 563 -36.66 1.47 -19.44
CA ALA A 563 -37.32 0.32 -18.84
C ALA A 563 -38.11 0.69 -17.58
N ALA A 564 -37.52 1.47 -16.66
CA ALA A 564 -38.19 1.94 -15.45
C ALA A 564 -39.46 2.75 -15.78
N ARG A 565 -39.37 3.67 -16.75
CA ARG A 565 -40.52 4.45 -17.23
C ARG A 565 -41.65 3.57 -17.78
N ARG A 566 -41.32 2.55 -18.59
CA ARG A 566 -42.31 1.57 -19.10
C ARG A 566 -42.97 0.75 -17.97
N LEU A 567 -42.30 0.60 -16.83
CA LEU A 567 -42.82 -0.10 -15.65
C LEU A 567 -43.55 0.84 -14.67
N GLY A 568 -43.81 2.09 -15.08
CA GLY A 568 -44.60 3.04 -14.30
C GLY A 568 -43.82 3.77 -13.21
N TRP A 569 -42.49 3.86 -13.34
CA TRP A 569 -41.65 4.73 -12.51
C TRP A 569 -41.47 6.09 -13.18
N GLU A 570 -41.61 7.16 -12.40
CA GLU A 570 -41.14 8.48 -12.81
C GLU A 570 -39.65 8.59 -12.54
N VAL A 571 -38.87 9.00 -13.54
CA VAL A 571 -37.40 9.11 -13.42
C VAL A 571 -37.00 10.57 -13.55
N ARG A 572 -36.50 11.16 -12.46
CA ARG A 572 -35.83 12.46 -12.47
C ARG A 572 -34.38 12.25 -12.86
N THR A 573 -33.99 12.87 -13.96
CA THR A 573 -32.61 12.89 -14.40
C THR A 573 -31.93 14.18 -13.94
N THR A 574 -30.69 14.06 -13.47
CA THR A 574 -29.80 15.21 -13.24
C THR A 574 -28.85 15.34 -14.43
N ALA A 575 -28.66 16.56 -14.94
CA ALA A 575 -27.82 16.83 -16.11
C ALA A 575 -26.35 16.42 -15.93
N THR A 576 -25.94 16.18 -14.67
CA THR A 576 -24.62 15.70 -14.32
C THR A 576 -24.71 14.51 -13.37
N VAL A 577 -23.61 13.76 -13.27
CA VAL A 577 -23.35 12.75 -12.23
C VAL A 577 -23.15 13.35 -10.83
N ASN A 578 -23.40 14.65 -10.65
CA ASN A 578 -23.24 15.34 -9.38
C ASN A 578 -24.22 14.79 -8.34
N ARG A 579 -23.67 14.12 -7.33
CA ARG A 579 -24.47 13.54 -6.25
C ARG A 579 -25.25 14.61 -5.50
N TRP A 580 -24.73 15.83 -5.35
CA TRP A 580 -25.42 16.91 -4.64
C TRP A 580 -26.78 17.25 -5.25
N GLU A 581 -26.86 17.37 -6.59
CA GLU A 581 -28.12 17.65 -7.29
C GLU A 581 -29.12 16.50 -7.10
N GLN A 582 -28.64 15.26 -7.10
CA GLN A 582 -29.48 14.08 -6.86
C GLN A 582 -30.01 14.07 -5.42
N LEU A 583 -29.17 14.39 -4.43
CA LEU A 583 -29.56 14.50 -3.02
C LEU A 583 -30.57 15.64 -2.80
N GLU A 584 -30.36 16.78 -3.45
CA GLU A 584 -31.28 17.92 -3.38
C GLU A 584 -32.64 17.57 -3.99
N GLN A 585 -32.66 16.87 -5.14
CA GLN A 585 -33.89 16.36 -5.74
C GLN A 585 -34.57 15.32 -4.85
N ALA A 586 -33.81 14.44 -4.20
CA ALA A 586 -34.33 13.45 -3.26
C ALA A 586 -35.06 14.12 -2.09
N GLY A 587 -34.38 15.06 -1.43
CA GLY A 587 -34.97 15.85 -0.36
C GLY A 587 -36.16 16.67 -0.82
N SER A 588 -36.12 17.24 -2.04
CA SER A 588 -37.23 18.02 -2.58
C SER A 588 -38.47 17.18 -2.86
N LEU A 589 -38.32 15.98 -3.43
CA LEU A 589 -39.44 15.06 -3.65
C LEU A 589 -40.01 14.57 -2.32
N ALA A 590 -39.15 14.21 -1.37
CA ALA A 590 -39.55 13.75 -0.05
C ALA A 590 -40.41 14.77 0.71
N ARG A 591 -40.11 16.08 0.60
CA ARG A 591 -40.91 17.16 1.22
C ARG A 591 -42.37 17.18 0.77
N THR A 592 -42.67 16.72 -0.44
CA THR A 592 -44.02 16.78 -1.02
C THR A 592 -44.93 15.63 -0.59
N ALA A 593 -44.37 14.58 0.03
CA ALA A 593 -45.09 13.36 0.33
C ALA A 593 -45.54 13.29 1.81
N ALA A 594 -46.66 12.62 2.04
CA ALA A 594 -47.17 12.32 3.38
C ALA A 594 -46.49 11.12 4.03
N ALA A 595 -45.94 10.20 3.24
CA ALA A 595 -45.16 9.04 3.68
C ALA A 595 -44.12 8.71 2.60
N VAL A 596 -42.89 8.36 3.00
CA VAL A 596 -41.78 8.08 2.07
C VAL A 596 -41.16 6.72 2.39
N CYS A 597 -41.00 5.89 1.38
CA CYS A 597 -40.15 4.71 1.42
C CYS A 597 -38.90 4.96 0.56
N VAL A 598 -37.72 4.96 1.18
CA VAL A 598 -36.45 5.13 0.51
C VAL A 598 -35.87 3.75 0.19
N ILE A 599 -35.54 3.53 -1.08
CA ILE A 599 -34.81 2.34 -1.53
C ILE A 599 -33.38 2.78 -1.84
N SER A 600 -32.56 2.77 -0.80
CA SER A 600 -31.13 3.06 -0.86
C SER A 600 -30.45 2.54 0.40
N GLY A 601 -29.20 2.13 0.26
CA GLY A 601 -28.24 1.95 1.35
C GLY A 601 -27.13 3.00 1.30
N ASP A 602 -27.25 4.03 0.45
CA ASP A 602 -26.40 5.22 0.53
C ASP A 602 -26.91 6.14 1.63
N HIS A 603 -26.10 6.29 2.68
CA HIS A 603 -26.43 7.13 3.83
C HIS A 603 -26.63 8.60 3.44
N ALA A 604 -25.87 9.12 2.48
CA ALA A 604 -26.06 10.52 2.07
C ALA A 604 -27.45 10.75 1.48
N PHE A 605 -27.95 9.77 0.70
CA PHE A 605 -29.29 9.78 0.13
C PHE A 605 -30.37 9.65 1.20
N ILE A 606 -30.21 8.68 2.11
CA ILE A 606 -31.13 8.46 3.23
C ILE A 606 -31.19 9.74 4.09
N SER A 607 -30.05 10.29 4.51
CA SER A 607 -29.98 11.51 5.31
C SER A 607 -30.60 12.72 4.62
N ALA A 608 -30.45 12.87 3.30
CA ALA A 608 -31.09 13.97 2.57
C ALA A 608 -32.62 13.87 2.61
N VAL A 609 -33.16 12.64 2.61
CA VAL A 609 -34.60 12.37 2.70
C VAL A 609 -35.11 12.48 4.14
N GLU A 610 -34.39 11.93 5.11
CA GLU A 610 -34.71 12.03 6.53
C GLU A 610 -34.67 13.49 7.01
N ALA A 611 -33.68 14.27 6.60
CA ALA A 611 -33.61 15.70 6.90
C ALA A 611 -34.81 16.48 6.33
N ALA A 612 -35.40 16.00 5.23
CA ALA A 612 -36.59 16.58 4.63
C ALA A 612 -37.91 16.15 5.32
N CYS A 613 -37.95 14.98 5.95
CA CYS A 613 -39.17 14.42 6.56
C CYS A 613 -38.91 13.36 7.66
N PRO A 614 -38.33 13.71 8.81
CA PRO A 614 -37.71 12.76 9.76
C PRO A 614 -38.68 11.71 10.32
N ASP A 615 -39.95 12.04 10.53
CA ASP A 615 -40.93 11.14 11.17
C ASP A 615 -41.75 10.28 10.19
N ARG A 616 -41.40 10.29 8.89
CA ARG A 616 -42.25 9.74 7.82
C ARG A 616 -41.49 8.85 6.83
N VAL A 617 -40.25 8.48 7.15
CA VAL A 617 -39.35 7.73 6.28
C VAL A 617 -39.22 6.28 6.75
N ARG A 618 -39.38 5.36 5.81
CA ARG A 618 -38.96 3.96 5.96
C ARG A 618 -37.86 3.66 4.96
N VAL A 619 -36.83 2.93 5.36
CA VAL A 619 -35.69 2.60 4.51
C VAL A 619 -35.71 1.12 4.14
N ILE A 620 -35.38 0.83 2.88
CA ILE A 620 -35.01 -0.49 2.35
C ILE A 620 -33.58 -0.37 1.84
N ASP A 621 -32.64 -0.85 2.65
CA ASP A 621 -31.19 -0.79 2.43
C ASP A 621 -30.57 -2.17 2.16
N ASP A 622 -31.39 -3.22 2.06
CA ASP A 622 -30.97 -4.55 1.63
C ASP A 622 -31.91 -5.17 0.59
N LEU A 623 -31.52 -5.04 -0.68
CA LEU A 623 -32.22 -5.70 -1.79
C LEU A 623 -31.96 -7.21 -1.87
N ARG A 624 -31.00 -7.75 -1.11
CA ARG A 624 -30.64 -9.18 -1.19
C ARG A 624 -31.67 -10.07 -0.53
N SER A 625 -32.35 -9.54 0.48
CA SER A 625 -33.50 -10.14 1.17
C SER A 625 -34.73 -10.35 0.26
N LEU A 626 -34.76 -9.71 -0.91
CA LEU A 626 -35.85 -9.84 -1.87
C LEU A 626 -35.69 -11.09 -2.73
N PRO A 627 -36.79 -11.77 -3.10
CA PRO A 627 -36.73 -12.90 -4.02
C PRO A 627 -36.12 -12.47 -5.36
N ALA A 628 -35.05 -13.16 -5.79
CA ALA A 628 -34.48 -12.99 -7.12
C ALA A 628 -35.37 -13.66 -8.17
N ARG A 629 -35.45 -13.08 -9.38
CA ARG A 629 -36.07 -13.72 -10.55
C ARG A 629 -35.03 -14.10 -11.60
#